data_AF-A0A6V8D024-F1
#
_entry.id   AF-A0A6V8D024-F1
#
_cell.length_a   1.000
_cell.length_b   1.000
_cell.length_c   1.000
_cell.angle_alpha   90.00
_cell.angle_beta   90.00
_cell.angle_gamma   90.00
#
_symmetry.space_group_name_H-M   'P 1'
#
loop_
_entity.id
_entity.type
_entity.pdbx_description
1 polymer ?
#
loop_
_entity_poly.entity_id
_entity_poly.type
_entity_poly.pdbx_seq_one_letter_code
_entity_poly.pdbx_strand_id
1 'polypeptide(L)'
;MIYIIKPILLVMARECNIDARGKFVRLVGGSVSVLAGIIAMLLIVAGILPENIFTIGSVIGMFAGGALGIYEGKSGWCVARAMGIRTPI
;
A
#
# COMPACT_ATOMS: atom_id res chain seq x y z
N MET A 1 -28.28 2.43 8.23
CA MET A 1 -27.48 1.28 8.72
C MET A 1 -27.08 0.28 7.63
N ILE A 2 -27.74 0.24 6.46
CA ILE A 2 -27.41 -0.68 5.35
C ILE A 2 -26.13 -0.25 4.58
N TYR A 3 -25.86 1.05 4.48
CA TYR A 3 -24.70 1.57 3.72
C TYR A 3 -23.33 1.29 4.36
N ILE A 4 -23.28 0.99 5.67
CA ILE A 4 -22.04 0.62 6.38
C ILE A 4 -21.77 -0.89 6.25
N ILE A 5 -22.78 -1.72 6.00
CA ILE A 5 -22.66 -3.18 5.88
C ILE A 5 -22.10 -3.57 4.51
N LYS A 6 -22.46 -2.85 3.45
CA LYS A 6 -21.96 -3.10 2.08
C LYS A 6 -20.42 -3.10 1.95
N PRO A 7 -19.66 -2.13 2.49
CA PRO A 7 -18.20 -2.17 2.44
C PRO A 7 -17.61 -3.33 3.27
N ILE A 8 -18.26 -3.72 4.37
CA ILE A 8 -17.85 -4.87 5.20
C ILE A 8 -18.05 -6.20 4.44
N LEU A 9 -19.18 -6.36 3.74
CA LEU A 9 -19.44 -7.55 2.92
C LEU A 9 -18.52 -7.64 1.69
N LEU A 10 -18.12 -6.51 1.10
CA LEU A 10 -17.14 -6.52 -0.01
C LEU A 10 -15.74 -6.96 0.43
N VAL A 11 -15.34 -6.70 1.67
CA VAL A 11 -14.07 -7.20 2.22
C VAL A 11 -14.11 -8.72 2.41
N MET A 12 -15.26 -9.28 2.79
CA MET A 12 -15.45 -10.74 2.90
C MET A 12 -15.60 -11.47 1.56
N ALA A 13 -15.85 -10.75 0.46
CA ALA A 13 -16.15 -11.36 -0.85
C ALA A 13 -14.92 -11.67 -1.71
N ARG A 14 -13.70 -11.27 -1.30
CA ARG A 14 -12.49 -11.60 -2.06
C ARG A 14 -11.81 -12.84 -1.48
N GLU A 15 -11.64 -13.84 -2.33
CA GLU A 15 -10.87 -15.04 -2.00
C GLU A 15 -9.47 -14.63 -1.56
N CYS A 16 -9.06 -15.11 -0.39
CA CYS A 16 -7.71 -14.91 0.10
C CYS A 16 -6.73 -15.60 -0.85
N ASN A 17 -5.77 -14.85 -1.41
CA ASN A 17 -4.79 -15.37 -2.37
C ASN A 17 -3.35 -15.24 -1.85
N ILE A 18 -3.19 -14.99 -0.54
CA ILE A 18 -1.90 -14.72 0.07
C ILE A 18 -1.72 -15.47 1.38
N ASP A 19 -0.52 -16.01 1.56
CA ASP A 19 -0.12 -16.67 2.79
C ASP A 19 0.12 -15.65 3.91
N ALA A 20 0.12 -16.12 5.16
CA ALA A 20 0.38 -15.27 6.33
C ALA A 20 1.73 -14.51 6.24
N ARG A 21 2.74 -15.14 5.62
CA ARG A 21 4.04 -14.49 5.36
C ARG A 21 3.93 -13.36 4.35
N GLY A 22 3.30 -13.60 3.20
CA GLY A 22 3.06 -12.57 2.20
C GLY A 22 2.22 -11.41 2.73
N LYS A 23 1.25 -11.71 3.61
CA LYS A 23 0.44 -10.72 4.32
C LYS A 23 1.29 -9.80 5.18
N PHE A 24 2.17 -10.38 6.01
CA PHE A 24 3.08 -9.63 6.88
C PHE A 24 4.06 -8.76 6.09
N VAL A 25 4.71 -9.32 5.08
CA VAL A 25 5.71 -8.60 4.26
C VAL A 25 5.07 -7.39 3.58
N ARG A 26 3.87 -7.53 3.02
CA ARG A 26 3.15 -6.42 2.37
C ARG A 26 2.69 -5.35 3.35
N LEU A 27 2.21 -5.77 4.54
CA LEU A 27 1.82 -4.83 5.58
C LEU A 27 3.02 -3.99 6.05
N VAL A 28 4.14 -4.65 6.39
CA VAL A 28 5.36 -3.98 6.86
C VAL A 28 5.99 -3.13 5.76
N GLY A 29 6.16 -3.68 4.56
CA GLY A 29 6.71 -2.94 3.42
C GLY A 29 5.85 -1.73 3.07
N GLY A 30 4.52 -1.87 3.11
CA GLY A 30 3.59 -0.76 2.93
C GLY A 30 3.73 0.32 3.99
N SER A 31 3.78 -0.08 5.28
CA SER A 31 4.00 0.86 6.39
C SER A 31 5.34 1.58 6.31
N VAL A 32 6.42 0.87 5.99
CA VAL A 32 7.75 1.48 5.80
C VAL A 32 7.75 2.46 4.63
N SER A 33 7.08 2.12 3.52
CA SER A 33 6.94 3.04 2.37
C SER A 33 6.20 4.32 2.75
N VAL A 34 5.11 4.23 3.52
CA VAL A 34 4.38 5.42 4.00
C VAL A 34 5.27 6.26 4.93
N LEU A 35 5.99 5.63 5.86
CA LEU A 35 6.91 6.34 6.76
C LEU A 35 8.03 7.05 5.98
N ALA A 36 8.62 6.38 4.99
CA ALA A 36 9.61 6.97 4.11
C ALA A 36 9.03 8.16 3.32
N GLY A 37 7.79 8.06 2.83
CA GLY A 37 7.08 9.15 2.16
C GLY A 37 6.86 10.37 3.07
N ILE A 38 6.53 10.15 4.35
CA ILE A 38 6.40 11.23 5.34
C ILE A 38 7.74 11.92 5.55
N ILE A 39 8.82 11.16 5.75
CA ILE A 39 10.17 11.73 5.92
C ILE A 39 10.58 12.52 4.67
N ALA A 40 10.37 11.95 3.48
CA ALA A 40 10.68 12.63 2.22
C ALA A 40 9.89 13.93 2.05
N MET A 41 8.59 13.94 2.41
CA MET A 41 7.78 15.16 2.40
C MET A 41 8.36 16.23 3.35
N LEU A 42 8.73 15.86 4.57
CA LEU A 42 9.33 16.79 5.53
C LEU A 42 10.64 17.40 5.00
N LEU A 43 11.47 16.60 4.32
CA LEU A 43 12.71 17.08 3.73
C LEU A 43 12.49 18.06 2.55
N ILE A 44 11.41 17.88 1.78
CA ILE A 44 11.01 18.85 0.75
C ILE A 44 10.58 20.16 1.41
N VAL A 45 9.71 20.10 2.42
CA VAL A 45 9.24 21.29 3.15
C VAL A 45 10.38 22.03 3.85
N ALA A 46 11.40 21.30 4.32
CA ALA A 46 12.62 21.88 4.89
C ALA A 46 13.57 22.48 3.85
N GLY A 47 13.26 22.38 2.55
CA GLY A 47 14.11 22.88 1.46
C GLY A 47 15.38 22.05 1.21
N ILE A 48 15.47 20.84 1.77
CA ILE A 48 16.63 19.95 1.61
C ILE A 48 16.55 19.20 0.29
N LEU A 49 15.35 18.81 -0.14
CA LEU A 49 15.11 18.17 -1.44
C LEU A 49 14.51 19.14 -2.47
N PRO A 50 14.84 18.97 -3.76
CA PRO A 50 14.30 19.82 -4.82
C PRO A 50 12.82 19.52 -5.10
N GLU A 51 12.03 20.58 -5.28
CA GLU A 51 10.62 20.53 -5.69
C GLU A 51 10.44 20.30 -7.20
N ASN A 52 11.03 19.23 -7.72
CA ASN A 52 10.83 18.83 -9.11
C ASN A 52 9.75 17.74 -9.21
N ILE A 53 9.24 17.52 -10.43
CA ILE A 53 8.16 16.56 -10.67
C ILE A 53 8.52 15.13 -10.30
N PHE A 54 9.81 14.77 -10.38
CA PHE A 54 10.32 13.46 -10.01
C PHE A 54 10.29 13.25 -8.50
N THR A 55 10.75 14.21 -7.71
CA THR A 55 10.75 14.17 -6.25
C THR A 55 9.31 14.12 -5.73
N ILE A 56 8.44 15.03 -6.19
CA ILE A 56 7.04 15.06 -5.77
C ILE A 56 6.32 13.77 -6.21
N GLY A 57 6.54 13.32 -7.45
CA GLY A 57 5.98 12.07 -7.96
C GLY A 57 6.43 10.86 -7.15
N SER A 58 7.69 10.82 -6.69
CA SER A 58 8.20 9.74 -5.86
C SER A 58 7.53 9.70 -4.48
N VAL A 59 7.28 10.85 -3.85
CA VAL A 59 6.55 10.93 -2.57
C VAL A 59 5.12 10.44 -2.74
N ILE A 60 4.42 10.87 -3.80
CA ILE A 60 3.07 10.40 -4.12
C ILE A 60 3.09 8.88 -4.35
N GLY A 61 4.08 8.36 -5.07
CA GLY A 61 4.27 6.93 -5.31
C GLY A 61 4.50 6.14 -4.01
N MET A 62 5.28 6.69 -3.08
CA MET A 62 5.50 6.08 -1.76
C MET A 62 4.22 5.98 -0.93
N PHE A 63 3.37 7.02 -0.97
CA PHE A 63 2.06 6.99 -0.31
C PHE A 63 1.10 6.03 -0.99
N ALA A 64 0.96 6.10 -2.32
CA ALA A 64 0.03 5.25 -3.06
C ALA A 64 0.43 3.76 -2.99
N GLY A 65 1.71 3.46 -3.24
CA GLY A 65 2.25 2.11 -3.13
C GLY A 65 2.24 1.59 -1.69
N GLY A 66 2.55 2.46 -0.72
CA GLY A 66 2.51 2.13 0.70
C GLY A 66 1.10 1.79 1.18
N ALA A 67 0.11 2.62 0.83
CA ALA A 67 -1.29 2.40 1.14
C ALA A 67 -1.81 1.11 0.49
N LEU A 68 -1.43 0.84 -0.76
CA LEU A 68 -1.76 -0.42 -1.44
C LEU A 68 -1.18 -1.62 -0.70
N GLY A 69 0.10 -1.58 -0.31
CA GLY A 69 0.74 -2.66 0.45
C GLY A 69 0.05 -2.94 1.78
N ILE A 70 -0.33 -1.90 2.52
CA ILE A 70 -1.09 -2.03 3.78
C ILE A 70 -2.47 -2.65 3.50
N TYR A 71 -3.16 -2.22 2.44
CA TYR A 71 -4.47 -2.75 2.08
C TYR A 71 -4.42 -4.23 1.68
N GLU A 72 -3.47 -4.62 0.84
CA GLU A 72 -3.24 -6.02 0.46
C GLU A 72 -2.89 -6.87 1.69
N GLY A 73 -2.01 -6.34 2.53
CA GLY A 73 -1.61 -6.94 3.81
C GLY A 73 -2.74 -7.03 4.84
N LYS A 74 -3.80 -6.21 4.79
CA LYS A 74 -4.95 -6.35 5.70
C LYS A 74 -6.00 -7.31 5.16
N SER A 75 -6.32 -7.18 3.87
CA SER A 75 -7.38 -7.95 3.20
C SER A 75 -7.00 -9.40 2.92
N GLY A 76 -5.70 -9.74 2.89
CA GLY A 76 -5.27 -11.08 2.48
C GLY A 76 -5.40 -11.29 0.96
N TRP A 77 -5.52 -10.20 0.20
CA TRP A 77 -5.73 -10.24 -1.24
C TRP A 77 -4.67 -9.40 -1.93
N CYS A 78 -3.98 -9.98 -2.92
CA CYS A 78 -2.94 -9.32 -3.69
C CYS A 78 -3.36 -9.13 -5.14
N VAL A 79 -3.29 -7.89 -5.65
CA VAL A 79 -3.65 -7.55 -7.02
C VAL A 79 -2.74 -8.23 -8.03
N ALA A 80 -1.44 -8.34 -7.74
CA ALA A 80 -0.47 -8.94 -8.65
C ALA A 80 -0.78 -10.42 -8.92
N ARG A 81 -1.07 -11.20 -7.87
CA ARG A 81 -1.46 -12.61 -8.03
C ARG A 81 -2.81 -12.75 -8.73
N ALA A 82 -3.75 -11.83 -8.52
CA ALA A 82 -5.03 -11.80 -9.23
C ALA A 82 -4.88 -11.49 -10.74
N MET A 83 -3.85 -10.73 -11.12
CA MET A 83 -3.46 -10.50 -12.53
C MET A 83 -2.63 -11.65 -13.12
N GLY A 84 -2.42 -12.75 -12.38
CA GLY A 84 -1.62 -13.90 -12.82
C GLY A 84 -0.11 -13.72 -12.65
N ILE A 85 0.34 -12.66 -11.98
CA ILE A 85 1.77 -12.41 -11.71
C ILE A 85 2.20 -13.28 -10.53
N ARG A 86 3.14 -14.20 -10.76
CA ARG A 86 3.78 -14.96 -9.68
C ARG A 86 4.62 -14.03 -8.81
N THR A 87 4.28 -14.01 -7.52
CA THR A 87 5.11 -13.40 -6.48
C THR A 87 5.74 -14.52 -5.67
N PRO A 88 7.08 -14.50 -5.44
CA PRO A 88 7.79 -15.59 -4.76
C PRO A 88 7.50 -15.66 -3.25
N ILE A 89 6.76 -14.68 -2.72
CA ILE A 89 6.42 -14.49 -1.31
C ILE A 89 4.94 -14.67 -1.04
#